data_AF-A0A7Y9AT41-F1
#
_entry.id   AF-A0A7Y9AT41-F1
#
_cell.length_a   1.000
_cell.length_b   1.000
_cell.length_c   1.000
_cell.angle_alpha   90.00
_cell.angle_beta   90.00
_cell.angle_gamma   90.00
#
_symmetry.space_group_name_H-M   'P 1'
#
loop_
_entity.id
_entity.type
_entity.pdbx_description
1 polymer ?
#
loop_
_entity_poly.entity_id
_entity_poly.type
_entity_poly.pdbx_seq_one_letter_code
_entity_poly.pdbx_strand_id
1 'polypeptide(L)'
;MENGPGYAGEKDEVLKRLRRVEGQVRGLHRMVEEDAYCIDVLTQVSAATKALQAVALSLLDDHLGHCVAHAAAEGGTVADEKIKEASAAIARLVRS
;
A
#
# COMPACT_ATOMS: atom_id res chain seq x y z
N MET A 1 13.53 19.07 -11.35
CA MET A 1 12.43 18.08 -11.28
C MET A 1 12.50 17.47 -9.89
N GLU A 2 11.67 17.94 -8.96
CA GLU A 2 11.62 17.39 -7.61
C GLU A 2 10.95 16.02 -7.64
N ASN A 3 11.77 14.96 -7.58
CA ASN A 3 11.36 13.59 -7.27
C ASN A 3 10.99 13.49 -5.78
N GLY A 4 10.02 14.29 -5.33
CA GLY A 4 9.42 14.12 -4.01
C GLY A 4 8.66 12.80 -3.99
N PRO A 5 8.62 12.07 -2.85
CA PRO A 5 7.79 10.88 -2.76
C PRO A 5 6.34 11.23 -3.11
N GLY A 6 5.74 10.48 -4.03
CA GLY A 6 4.38 10.71 -4.55
C GLY A 6 3.24 10.64 -3.53
N TYR A 7 3.56 10.53 -2.23
CA TYR A 7 2.66 10.56 -1.08
C TYR A 7 2.76 11.85 -0.25
N ALA A 8 3.46 12.89 -0.74
CA ALA A 8 3.75 14.10 0.05
C ALA A 8 2.50 14.83 0.56
N GLY A 9 1.36 14.71 -0.13
CA GLY A 9 0.06 15.28 0.31
C GLY A 9 -0.66 14.45 1.38
N GLU A 10 -0.42 13.13 1.45
CA GLU A 10 -1.12 12.20 2.34
C GLU A 10 -0.21 11.50 3.36
N LYS A 11 1.04 11.97 3.51
CA LYS A 11 2.06 11.32 4.35
C LYS A 11 1.57 10.98 5.75
N ASP A 12 0.87 11.91 6.41
CA ASP A 12 0.38 11.70 7.78
C ASP A 12 -0.71 10.63 7.86
N GLU A 13 -1.60 10.56 6.85
CA GLU A 13 -2.64 9.53 6.79
C GLU A 13 -2.06 8.15 6.45
N VAL A 14 -1.07 8.08 5.55
CA VAL A 14 -0.32 6.85 5.27
C VAL A 14 0.36 6.36 6.55
N LEU A 15 1.07 7.23 7.27
CA LEU A 15 1.74 6.89 8.52
C LEU A 15 0.75 6.43 9.59
N LYS A 16 -0.41 7.07 9.70
CA LYS A 16 -1.47 6.68 10.64
C LYS A 16 -2.04 5.31 10.34
N ARG A 17 -2.28 4.97 9.06
CA ARG A 17 -2.69 3.62 8.65
C ARG A 17 -1.62 2.59 8.96
N LEU A 18 -0.35 2.88 8.67
CA LEU A 18 0.76 1.99 8.98
C LEU A 18 0.92 1.74 10.49
N ARG A 19 0.78 2.77 11.34
CA ARG A 19 0.78 2.60 12.81
C ARG A 19 -0.35 1.70 13.30
N ARG A 20 -1.52 1.73 12.63
CA ARG A 20 -2.63 0.82 12.93
C ARG A 20 -2.27 -0.62 12.60
N VAL A 21 -1.69 -0.86 11.42
CA VAL A 21 -1.18 -2.19 11.00
C VAL A 21 -0.15 -2.71 12.00
N GLU A 22 0.81 -1.87 12.40
CA GLU A 22 1.82 -2.21 13.40
C GLU A 22 1.17 -2.68 14.72
N GLY A 23 0.11 -1.99 15.16
CA GLY A 23 -0.69 -2.41 16.31
C GLY A 23 -1.37 -3.77 16.14
N GLN A 24 -1.87 -4.08 14.94
CA GLN A 24 -2.46 -5.40 14.63
C GLN A 24 -1.39 -6.50 14.68
N VAL A 25 -0.20 -6.25 14.13
CA VAL A 25 0.92 -7.21 14.17
C VAL A 25 1.38 -7.46 15.61
N ARG A 26 1.51 -6.42 16.45
CA ARG A 26 1.76 -6.62 17.88
C ARG A 26 0.65 -7.40 18.59
N GLY A 27 -0.61 -7.21 18.16
CA GLY A 27 -1.74 -8.01 18.64
C GLY A 27 -1.58 -9.48 18.30
N LEU A 28 -1.18 -9.80 17.06
CA LEU A 28 -0.91 -11.17 16.62
C LEU A 28 0.19 -11.84 17.44
N HIS A 29 1.26 -11.12 17.77
CA HIS A 29 2.32 -11.66 18.65
C HIS A 29 1.74 -12.11 19.99
N ARG A 30 0.96 -11.26 20.67
CA ARG A 30 0.34 -11.61 21.95
C ARG A 30 -0.62 -12.79 21.84
N MET A 31 -1.42 -12.85 20.78
CA MET A 31 -2.33 -13.99 20.57
C MET A 31 -1.58 -15.31 20.46
N VAL A 32 -0.41 -15.32 19.81
CA VAL A 32 0.43 -16.52 19.71
C VAL A 32 1.11 -16.84 21.05
N GLU A 33 1.59 -15.82 21.77
CA GLU A 33 2.18 -15.98 23.11
C GLU A 33 1.17 -16.52 24.14
N GLU A 34 -0.12 -16.20 23.96
CA GLU A 34 -1.23 -16.60 24.84
C GLU A 34 -1.93 -17.90 24.36
N ASP A 35 -1.36 -18.63 23.39
CA ASP A 35 -1.93 -19.86 22.82
C ASP A 35 -3.38 -19.69 22.34
N ALA A 36 -3.72 -18.52 21.76
CA ALA A 36 -5.05 -18.22 21.28
C ALA A 36 -5.49 -19.17 20.15
N TYR A 37 -6.81 -19.36 20.03
CA TYR A 37 -7.39 -20.27 19.05
C TYR A 37 -6.97 -19.90 17.61
N CYS A 38 -6.52 -20.90 16.85
CA CYS A 38 -5.92 -20.69 15.52
C CYS A 38 -6.83 -19.92 14.56
N ILE A 39 -8.15 -20.11 14.62
CA ILE A 39 -9.10 -19.41 13.74
C ILE A 39 -9.17 -17.91 14.06
N ASP A 40 -9.02 -17.53 15.33
CA ASP A 40 -9.02 -16.12 15.74
C ASP A 40 -7.73 -15.44 15.28
N VAL A 41 -6.59 -16.14 15.39
CA VAL A 41 -5.30 -15.67 14.86
C VAL A 41 -5.41 -15.46 13.35
N LEU A 42 -5.92 -16.44 12.61
CA LEU A 42 -6.12 -16.34 11.15
C LEU A 42 -7.07 -15.19 10.76
N THR A 43 -8.08 -14.93 11.58
CA THR A 43 -8.99 -13.79 11.39
C THR A 43 -8.25 -12.46 11.55
N GLN A 44 -7.40 -12.33 12.57
CA GLN A 44 -6.59 -11.13 12.76
C GLN A 44 -5.49 -10.96 11.71
N VAL A 45 -4.88 -12.06 11.24
CA VAL A 45 -3.95 -12.03 10.09
C VAL A 45 -4.67 -11.47 8.87
N SER A 46 -5.86 -11.98 8.56
CA SER A 46 -6.67 -11.48 7.45
C SER A 46 -7.02 -9.99 7.57
N ALA A 47 -7.29 -9.52 8.80
CA ALA A 47 -7.55 -8.11 9.07
C ALA A 47 -6.30 -7.23 8.86
N ALA A 48 -5.12 -7.68 9.27
CA ALA A 48 -3.85 -6.99 9.04
C ALA A 48 -3.50 -6.94 7.55
N THR A 49 -3.68 -8.03 6.82
CA THR A 49 -3.46 -8.10 5.36
C THR A 49 -4.37 -7.12 4.62
N LYS A 50 -5.67 -7.07 4.95
CA LYS A 50 -6.60 -6.10 4.34
C LYS A 50 -6.21 -4.65 4.62
N ALA A 51 -5.73 -4.36 5.83
CA ALA A 51 -5.26 -3.02 6.17
C ALA A 51 -4.00 -2.63 5.38
N LEU A 52 -3.07 -3.56 5.16
CA LEU A 52 -1.91 -3.35 4.28
C LEU A 52 -2.32 -3.14 2.81
N GLN A 53 -3.26 -3.94 2.29
CA GLN A 53 -3.81 -3.77 0.95
C GLN A 53 -4.45 -2.38 0.77
N ALA A 54 -5.17 -1.89 1.78
CA ALA A 54 -5.75 -0.55 1.76
C ALA A 54 -4.69 0.57 1.73
N VAL A 55 -3.54 0.38 2.39
CA VAL A 55 -2.39 1.31 2.28
C VAL A 55 -1.80 1.27 0.87
N ALA A 56 -1.58 0.07 0.33
CA ALA A 56 -1.02 -0.10 -1.01
C ALA A 56 -1.90 0.53 -2.09
N LEU A 57 -3.23 0.38 -1.99
CA LEU A 57 -4.19 1.02 -2.89
C LEU A 57 -4.16 2.55 -2.79
N SER A 58 -4.08 3.11 -1.57
CA SER A 58 -3.93 4.57 -1.37
C SER A 58 -2.69 5.11 -2.09
N LEU A 59 -1.54 4.44 -1.91
CA LEU A 59 -0.28 4.86 -2.52
C LEU A 59 -0.30 4.73 -4.05
N LEU A 60 -1.00 3.72 -4.57
CA LEU A 60 -1.18 3.55 -6.00
C LEU A 60 -2.04 4.66 -6.59
N ASP A 61 -3.16 5.01 -5.94
CA ASP A 61 -4.06 6.06 -6.41
C ASP A 61 -3.32 7.40 -6.51
N ASP A 62 -2.54 7.74 -5.48
CA ASP A 62 -1.71 8.95 -5.45
C ASP A 62 -0.62 8.93 -6.55
N HIS A 63 -0.01 7.76 -6.82
CA HIS A 63 0.95 7.61 -7.90
C HIS A 63 0.32 7.77 -9.29
N LEU A 64 -0.88 7.24 -9.49
CA LEU A 64 -1.63 7.40 -10.74
C LEU A 64 -2.04 8.86 -10.97
N GLY A 65 -2.54 9.52 -9.92
CA GLY A 65 -3.00 10.91 -9.96
C GLY A 65 -1.90 11.94 -10.18
N HIS A 66 -0.66 11.66 -9.75
CA HIS A 66 0.47 12.58 -9.90
C HIS A 66 1.45 12.15 -10.99
N CYS A 67 2.18 11.05 -10.76
CA CYS A 67 3.31 10.68 -11.61
C CYS A 67 2.87 10.20 -12.99
N VAL A 68 1.83 9.36 -13.04
CA VAL A 68 1.33 8.83 -14.32
C VAL A 68 0.53 9.88 -15.08
N ALA A 69 -0.33 10.65 -14.40
CA ALA A 69 -1.06 11.74 -15.05
C ALA A 69 -0.14 12.81 -15.65
N HIS A 70 0.94 13.18 -14.95
CA HIS A 70 1.93 14.13 -15.47
C HIS A 70 2.69 13.56 -16.68
N ALA A 71 3.17 12.32 -16.58
CA ALA A 71 3.85 11.66 -17.70
C ALA A 71 2.94 11.48 -18.92
N ALA A 72 1.65 11.18 -18.71
CA ALA A 72 0.66 11.07 -19.78
C ALA A 72 0.42 12.43 -20.49
N ALA A 73 0.49 13.54 -19.76
CA ALA A 73 0.40 14.88 -20.33
C ALA A 73 1.65 15.28 -21.13
N GLU A 74 2.84 14.81 -20.74
CA GLU A 74 4.10 14.99 -21.50
C GLU A 74 4.14 14.14 -22.78
N GLY A 75 3.54 12.94 -22.74
CA GLY A 75 3.45 12.03 -23.88
C GLY A 75 4.77 11.32 -24.22
N GLY A 76 4.75 10.56 -25.32
CA GLY A 76 5.91 9.83 -25.81
C GLY A 76 6.38 8.70 -24.88
N THR A 77 7.67 8.38 -24.93
CA THR A 77 8.24 7.22 -24.22
C THR A 77 8.15 7.33 -22.70
N VAL A 78 8.15 8.55 -22.16
CA VAL A 78 8.03 8.80 -20.71
C VAL A 78 6.65 8.35 -20.19
N ALA A 79 5.58 8.60 -20.96
CA ALA A 79 4.24 8.13 -20.65
C ALA A 79 4.17 6.59 -20.62
N ASP A 80 4.69 5.94 -21.67
CA ASP A 80 4.68 4.49 -21.81
C ASP A 80 5.43 3.78 -20.67
N GLU A 81 6.60 4.31 -20.28
CA GLU A 81 7.40 3.78 -19.18
C GLU A 81 6.65 3.86 -17.84
N LYS A 82 6.02 5.01 -17.54
CA LYS A 82 5.29 5.23 -16.28
C LYS A 82 4.01 4.39 -16.19
N ILE A 83 3.28 4.24 -17.29
CA ILE A 83 2.11 3.36 -17.35
C ILE A 83 2.52 1.89 -17.12
N LYS A 84 3.64 1.46 -17.71
CA LYS A 84 4.16 0.10 -17.55
C LYS A 84 4.62 -0.17 -16.12
N GLU A 85 5.28 0.79 -15.48
CA GLU A 85 5.67 0.75 -14.07
C GLU A 85 4.46 0.55 -13.15
N ALA A 86 3.42 1.39 -13.31
CA ALA A 86 2.19 1.31 -12.52
C ALA A 86 1.46 -0.03 -12.74
N SER A 87 1.36 -0.49 -13.98
CA SER A 87 0.75 -1.78 -14.33
C SER A 87 1.47 -2.95 -13.66
N ALA A 88 2.81 -2.91 -13.62
CA ALA A 88 3.61 -3.94 -12.96
C ALA A 88 3.42 -3.93 -11.43
N ALA A 89 3.28 -2.76 -10.82
CA ALA A 89 2.98 -2.63 -9.39
C ALA A 89 1.59 -3.21 -9.04
N ILE A 90 0.56 -2.87 -9.81
CA ILE A 90 -0.79 -3.43 -9.67
C ILE A 90 -0.77 -4.95 -9.77
N ALA A 91 -0.08 -5.48 -10.78
CA ALA A 91 -0.02 -6.92 -10.99
C ALA A 91 0.60 -7.67 -9.80
N ARG A 92 1.56 -7.07 -9.08
CA ARG A 92 2.12 -7.65 -7.84
C ARG A 92 1.10 -7.62 -6.70
N LEU A 93 0.37 -6.52 -6.55
CA LEU A 93 -0.64 -6.34 -5.50
C LEU A 93 -1.84 -7.29 -5.64
N VAL A 94 -2.27 -7.58 -6.87
CA VAL A 94 -3.40 -8.51 -7.12
C VAL A 94 -3.02 -9.98 -6.88
N ARG A 95 -1.72 -10.31 -6.95
CA ARG A 95 -1.22 -11.68 -6.76
C ARG A 95 -0.88 -12.03 -5.30
N SER A 96 -0.92 -11.06 -4.39
CA SER A 96 -0.65 -11.22 -2.95
C SER A 96 -1.92 -11.43 -2.15
#